data_AF-A0A7S0LHE1-F1
#
_entry.id   AF-A0A7S0LHE1-F1
#
_cell.length_a   1.000
_cell.length_b   1.000
_cell.length_c   1.000
_cell.angle_alpha   90.00
_cell.angle_beta   90.00
_cell.angle_gamma   90.00
#
_symmetry.space_group_name_H-M   'P 1'
#
loop_
_entity.id
_entity.type
_entity.pdbx_description
1 polymer ?
#
loop_
_entity_poly.entity_id
_entity_poly.type
_entity_poly.pdbx_seq_one_letter_code
_entity_poly.pdbx_strand_id
1 'polypeptide(L)'
;LRQRLPEASLVFTKTSADWLLRISLGISLDERVPQAFAEAGAHQKGCSCERTFRPTAEAQEHRDTICRLCASLASDLGQKGLRGKTVTLKLKTDAFDVYTRDSTSASPISTEAHIRAQELSLYERER
;
A
#
# COMPACT_ATOMS: atom_id res chain seq x y z
N LEU A 1 19.71 -22.01 24.42
CA LEU A 1 18.55 -21.26 23.86
C LEU A 1 17.98 -20.21 24.82
N ARG A 2 17.93 -20.44 26.15
CA ARG A 2 17.43 -19.44 27.14
C ARG A 2 18.23 -18.13 27.25
N GLN A 3 19.47 -18.08 26.79
CA GLN A 3 20.34 -16.90 26.95
C GLN A 3 20.23 -15.86 25.83
N ARG A 4 19.63 -16.18 24.67
CA ARG A 4 19.52 -15.26 23.51
C ARG A 4 18.14 -14.62 23.32
N LEU A 5 17.18 -15.03 24.15
CA LEU A 5 15.83 -14.44 24.20
C LEU A 5 15.81 -12.92 24.46
N PRO A 6 16.67 -12.35 25.34
CA PRO A 6 16.64 -10.91 25.61
C PRO A 6 17.08 -10.09 24.38
N GLU A 7 18.02 -10.62 23.59
CA GLU A 7 18.68 -9.88 22.50
C GLU A 7 17.68 -9.45 21.43
N ALA A 8 16.79 -10.35 21.00
CA ALA A 8 15.77 -10.04 20.01
C ALA A 8 14.77 -8.98 20.50
N SER A 9 14.38 -9.01 21.77
CA SER A 9 13.44 -8.02 22.34
C SER A 9 14.05 -6.63 22.53
N LEU A 10 15.37 -6.50 22.51
CA LEU A 10 16.07 -5.21 22.65
C LEU A 10 16.21 -4.47 21.31
N VAL A 11 16.27 -5.21 20.19
CA VAL A 11 16.47 -4.63 18.85
C VAL A 11 15.21 -4.70 17.97
N PHE A 12 14.19 -5.48 18.36
CA PHE A 12 12.93 -5.60 17.63
C PHE A 12 11.72 -5.23 18.50
N THR A 13 10.63 -4.85 17.83
CA THR A 13 9.32 -4.72 18.49
C THR A 13 8.90 -6.05 19.11
N LYS A 14 8.04 -6.01 20.13
CA LYS A 14 7.51 -7.22 20.78
C LYS A 14 6.93 -8.22 19.78
N THR A 15 6.14 -7.75 18.81
CA THR A 15 5.50 -8.61 17.80
C THR A 15 6.54 -9.29 16.92
N SER A 16 7.54 -8.54 16.43
CA SER A 16 8.62 -9.09 15.60
C SER A 16 9.51 -10.06 16.37
N ALA A 17 9.86 -9.76 17.62
CA ALA A 17 10.67 -10.62 18.47
C ALA A 17 9.97 -11.94 18.80
N ASP A 18 8.68 -11.89 19.15
CA ASP A 18 7.85 -13.08 19.41
C ASP A 18 7.75 -13.95 18.15
N TRP A 19 7.48 -13.33 17.00
CA TRP A 19 7.43 -14.04 15.72
C TRP A 19 8.76 -14.72 15.37
N LEU A 20 9.89 -14.01 15.46
CA LEU A 20 11.24 -14.54 15.20
C LEU A 20 11.57 -15.72 16.12
N LEU A 21 11.21 -15.63 17.40
CA LEU A 21 11.41 -16.72 18.35
C LEU A 21 10.60 -17.95 17.94
N ARG A 22 9.31 -17.80 17.65
CA ARG A 22 8.42 -18.91 17.27
C ARG A 22 8.94 -19.64 16.04
N ILE A 23 9.30 -18.91 14.97
CA ILE A 23 9.81 -19.55 13.75
C ILE A 23 11.14 -20.28 13.99
N SER A 24 12.02 -19.75 14.85
CA SER A 24 13.30 -20.40 15.18
C SER A 24 13.12 -21.72 15.94
N LEU A 25 11.98 -21.88 16.61
CA LEU A 25 11.59 -23.09 17.33
C LEU A 25 10.70 -24.02 16.48
N GLY A 26 10.44 -23.67 15.22
CA GLY A 26 9.52 -24.42 14.35
C GLY A 26 8.04 -24.31 14.75
N ILE A 27 7.68 -23.29 15.54
CA ILE A 27 6.30 -23.04 15.97
C ILE A 27 5.63 -22.12 14.95
N SER A 28 4.60 -22.62 14.27
CA SER A 28 3.70 -21.81 13.45
C SER A 28 2.45 -21.43 14.23
N LEU A 29 1.94 -20.22 13.99
CA LEU A 29 0.57 -19.85 14.34
C LEU A 29 -0.36 -20.44 13.29
N ASP A 30 -0.51 -21.76 13.28
CA ASP A 30 -1.46 -22.45 12.43
C ASP A 30 -2.85 -22.37 13.08
N GLU A 31 -3.32 -21.15 13.35
CA GLU A 31 -4.74 -20.91 13.53
C GLU A 31 -5.34 -21.08 12.14
N ARG A 32 -5.82 -22.29 11.85
CA ARG A 32 -6.68 -22.53 10.69
C ARG A 32 -7.72 -21.43 10.69
N VAL A 33 -7.62 -20.54 9.71
CA VAL A 33 -8.56 -19.45 9.48
C VAL A 33 -9.95 -20.08 9.61
N PRO A 34 -10.80 -19.63 10.55
CA PRO A 34 -12.09 -20.28 10.76
C PRO A 34 -12.79 -20.41 9.41
N GLN A 35 -13.38 -21.57 9.13
CA GLN A 35 -13.84 -21.90 7.77
C GLN A 35 -14.75 -20.81 7.16
N ALA A 36 -15.52 -20.11 8.01
CA ALA A 36 -16.29 -18.92 7.64
C ALA A 36 -15.47 -17.76 7.01
N PHE A 37 -14.23 -17.52 7.45
CA PHE A 37 -13.32 -16.53 6.86
C PHE A 37 -12.61 -17.07 5.60
N ALA A 38 -12.41 -18.39 5.52
CA ALA A 38 -11.89 -19.02 4.31
C ALA A 38 -12.92 -18.98 3.16
N GLU A 39 -14.20 -19.16 3.48
CA GLU A 39 -15.34 -19.09 2.55
C GLU A 39 -15.65 -17.66 2.09
N ALA A 40 -15.46 -16.66 2.96
CA ALA A 40 -15.60 -15.24 2.61
C ALA A 40 -14.44 -14.68 1.77
N GLY A 41 -13.32 -15.41 1.69
CA GLY A 41 -12.09 -14.97 1.04
C GLY A 41 -11.38 -13.84 1.82
N ALA A 42 -10.06 -13.74 1.69
CA ALA A 42 -9.31 -12.63 2.27
C ALA A 42 -9.79 -11.30 1.65
N HIS A 43 -10.34 -10.39 2.47
CA HIS A 43 -10.77 -9.08 1.98
C HIS A 43 -9.59 -8.29 1.41
N GLN A 44 -9.74 -7.78 0.18
CA GLN A 44 -8.72 -6.95 -0.48
C GLN A 44 -8.55 -5.63 0.28
N LYS A 45 -7.37 -5.42 0.88
CA LYS A 45 -7.07 -4.26 1.74
C LYS A 45 -6.62 -3.01 0.97
N GLY A 46 -6.29 -3.16 -0.31
CA GLY A 46 -5.84 -2.05 -1.17
C GLY A 46 -5.85 -2.45 -2.65
N CYS A 47 -5.89 -1.45 -3.53
CA CYS A 47 -5.77 -1.59 -4.97
C CYS A 47 -4.85 -0.49 -5.48
N SER A 48 -3.91 -0.82 -6.37
CA SER A 48 -2.94 0.13 -6.89
C SER A 48 -2.62 -0.17 -8.35
N CYS A 49 -2.14 0.85 -9.05
CA CYS A 49 -1.53 0.72 -10.37
C CYS A 49 -0.31 1.64 -10.44
N GLU A 50 0.73 1.21 -11.14
CA GLU A 50 1.99 1.95 -11.24
C GLU A 50 2.64 1.74 -12.60
N ARG A 51 3.49 2.69 -13.01
CA ARG A 51 4.20 2.63 -14.28
C ARG A 51 5.60 3.19 -14.13
N THR A 52 6.60 2.44 -14.59
CA THR A 52 7.97 2.95 -14.79
C THR A 52 8.08 3.53 -16.19
N PHE A 53 8.66 4.72 -16.30
CA PHE A 53 8.89 5.44 -17.54
C PHE A 53 10.30 6.04 -17.53
N ARG A 54 10.73 6.63 -18.66
CA ARG A 54 12.03 7.30 -18.73
C ARG A 54 12.03 8.50 -17.77
N PRO A 55 13.11 8.76 -17.02
CA PRO A 55 13.18 9.91 -16.13
C PRO A 55 12.87 11.20 -16.88
N THR A 56 12.03 12.04 -16.30
CA THR A 56 11.64 13.34 -16.85
C THR A 56 11.51 14.33 -15.70
N ALA A 57 11.86 15.59 -15.95
CA ALA A 57 11.62 16.69 -15.03
C ALA A 57 10.32 17.45 -15.38
N GLU A 58 9.68 17.09 -16.50
CA GLU A 58 8.52 17.80 -17.02
C GLU A 58 7.28 17.53 -16.16
N ALA A 59 6.84 18.54 -15.42
CA ALA A 59 5.69 18.43 -14.53
C ALA A 59 4.40 18.06 -15.27
N GLN A 60 4.27 18.46 -16.54
CA GLN A 60 3.11 18.08 -17.35
C GLN A 60 3.10 16.57 -17.65
N GLU A 61 4.25 15.98 -17.98
CA GLU A 61 4.36 14.53 -18.22
C GLU A 61 4.02 13.71 -16.97
N HIS A 62 4.40 14.21 -15.79
CA HIS A 62 3.99 13.63 -14.51
C HIS A 62 2.48 13.71 -14.31
N ARG A 63 1.87 14.89 -14.50
CA ARG A 63 0.41 15.09 -14.39
C ARG A 63 -0.35 14.17 -15.35
N ASP A 64 0.08 14.07 -16.60
CA ASP A 64 -0.54 13.20 -17.60
C ASP A 64 -0.45 11.73 -17.19
N THR A 65 0.69 11.32 -16.63
CA THR A 65 0.89 9.95 -16.13
C THR A 65 -0.01 9.67 -14.93
N ILE A 66 -0.11 10.59 -13.97
CA ILE A 66 -1.02 10.49 -12.83
C ILE A 66 -2.46 10.35 -13.31
N CYS A 67 -2.91 11.18 -14.25
CA CYS A 67 -4.26 11.11 -14.81
C CYS A 67 -4.55 9.74 -15.45
N ARG A 68 -3.62 9.21 -16.25
CA ARG A 68 -3.77 7.88 -16.86
C ARG A 68 -3.87 6.78 -15.80
N LEU A 69 -3.02 6.81 -14.77
CA LEU A 69 -3.04 5.85 -13.68
C LEU A 69 -4.35 5.94 -12.88
N CYS A 70 -4.85 7.15 -12.58
CA CYS A 70 -6.13 7.33 -11.90
C CYS A 70 -7.29 6.71 -12.67
N ALA A 71 -7.30 6.87 -14.00
CA ALA A 71 -8.32 6.26 -14.87
C ALA A 71 -8.26 4.72 -14.83
N SER A 72 -7.06 4.15 -14.95
CA SER A 72 -6.86 2.69 -14.82
C SER A 72 -7.31 2.18 -13.44
N LEU A 73 -6.90 2.84 -12.36
CA LEU A 73 -7.27 2.44 -11.01
C LEU A 73 -8.79 2.53 -10.77
N ALA A 74 -9.45 3.59 -11.25
CA ALA A 74 -10.90 3.72 -11.15
C ALA A 74 -11.62 2.60 -11.93
N SER A 75 -11.10 2.21 -13.09
CA SER A 75 -11.62 1.07 -13.85
C SER A 75 -11.49 -0.24 -13.06
N ASP A 76 -10.31 -0.51 -12.50
CA ASP A 76 -10.05 -1.71 -11.71
C ASP A 76 -10.93 -1.78 -10.45
N LEU A 77 -11.10 -0.66 -9.76
CA LEU A 77 -12.01 -0.54 -8.61
C LEU A 77 -13.47 -0.81 -9.04
N GLY A 78 -13.90 -0.27 -10.18
CA GLY A 78 -15.22 -0.50 -10.74
C GLY A 78 -15.48 -1.96 -11.07
N GLN A 79 -14.54 -2.64 -11.73
CA GLN A 79 -14.63 -4.06 -12.07
C GLN A 79 -14.73 -4.95 -10.82
N LYS A 80 -14.05 -4.57 -9.73
CA LYS A 80 -14.03 -5.31 -8.47
C LYS A 80 -15.16 -4.89 -7.52
N GLY A 81 -15.95 -3.87 -7.85
CA GLY A 81 -16.96 -3.31 -6.95
C GLY A 81 -16.37 -2.69 -5.67
N LEU A 82 -15.12 -2.26 -5.69
CA LEU A 82 -14.39 -1.77 -4.52
C LEU A 82 -14.42 -0.25 -4.40
N ARG A 83 -14.37 0.24 -3.15
CA ARG A 83 -14.20 1.67 -2.82
C ARG A 83 -13.21 1.80 -1.67
N GLY A 84 -12.37 2.83 -1.73
CA GLY A 84 -11.34 3.10 -0.72
C GLY A 84 -11.52 4.48 -0.10
N LYS A 85 -11.09 4.67 1.14
CA LYS A 85 -11.05 6.00 1.78
C LYS A 85 -9.72 6.70 1.60
N THR A 86 -8.64 5.92 1.54
CA THR A 86 -7.27 6.43 1.48
C THR A 86 -6.73 6.27 0.07
N VAL A 87 -6.18 7.36 -0.46
CA VAL A 87 -5.48 7.43 -1.74
C VAL A 87 -4.00 7.67 -1.45
N THR A 88 -3.11 6.99 -2.18
CA THR A 88 -1.67 7.02 -1.93
C THR A 88 -0.91 7.21 -3.24
N LEU A 89 -0.25 8.37 -3.35
CA LEU A 89 0.68 8.69 -4.41
C LEU A 89 2.04 8.06 -4.10
N LYS A 90 2.58 7.30 -5.05
CA LYS A 90 3.94 6.76 -5.02
C LYS A 90 4.79 7.40 -6.11
N LEU A 91 5.85 8.09 -5.72
CA LEU A 91 6.85 8.65 -6.62
C LEU A 91 8.17 7.88 -6.47
N LYS A 92 8.84 7.62 -7.58
CA LYS A 92 10.16 6.97 -7.59
C LYS A 92 11.11 7.73 -8.50
N THR A 93 12.28 8.08 -7.97
CA THR A 93 13.34 8.77 -8.72
C THR A 93 14.14 7.79 -9.56
N ASP A 94 14.95 8.32 -10.48
CA ASP A 94 15.95 7.57 -11.23
C ASP A 94 17.08 7.02 -10.36
N ALA A 95 17.36 7.68 -9.22
CA ALA A 95 18.20 7.18 -8.14
C ALA A 95 17.54 6.08 -7.29
N PHE A 96 16.32 5.66 -7.64
CA PHE A 96 15.53 4.63 -6.98
C PHE A 96 14.99 5.00 -5.59
N ASP A 97 15.06 6.28 -5.19
CA ASP A 97 14.39 6.77 -3.98
C ASP A 97 12.88 6.69 -4.16
N VAL A 98 12.17 6.21 -3.13
CA VAL A 98 10.72 6.04 -3.15
C VAL A 98 10.09 6.96 -2.12
N TYR A 99 9.20 7.84 -2.57
CA TYR A 99 8.40 8.72 -1.75
C TYR A 99 6.94 8.34 -1.84
N THR A 100 6.27 8.29 -0.68
CA THR A 100 4.84 8.03 -0.59
C THR A 100 4.14 9.14 0.15
N ARG A 101 3.02 9.61 -0.40
CA ARG A 101 2.11 10.56 0.24
C ARG A 101 0.71 10.01 0.16
N ASP A 102 -0.05 10.15 1.23
CA ASP A 102 -1.42 9.69 1.27
C ASP A 102 -2.37 10.77 1.79
N SER A 103 -3.64 10.61 1.43
CA SER A 103 -4.74 11.41 1.93
C SER A 103 -5.95 10.52 2.15
N THR A 104 -6.65 10.73 3.26
CA THR A 104 -7.84 9.96 3.62
C THR A 104 -9.08 10.83 3.56
N SER A 105 -10.06 10.42 2.76
CA SER A 105 -11.38 11.02 2.64
C SER A 105 -12.32 10.60 3.78
N ALA A 106 -13.28 11.46 4.14
CA ALA A 106 -14.32 11.13 5.13
C ALA A 106 -15.21 9.96 4.65
N SER A 107 -15.58 9.96 3.37
CA SER A 107 -16.39 8.94 2.71
C SER A 107 -15.55 8.10 1.73
N PRO A 108 -15.93 6.82 1.48
CA PRO A 108 -15.26 5.99 0.47
C PRO A 108 -15.46 6.56 -0.94
N ILE A 109 -14.38 6.60 -1.72
CA ILE A 109 -14.34 7.04 -3.11
C ILE A 109 -13.93 5.90 -4.05
N SER A 110 -14.29 6.04 -5.32
CA SER A 110 -13.94 5.08 -6.40
C SER A 110 -13.94 5.72 -7.79
N THR A 111 -14.40 6.96 -7.93
CA THR A 111 -14.47 7.63 -9.23
C THR A 111 -13.13 8.24 -9.59
N GLU A 112 -12.78 8.20 -10.87
CA GLU A 112 -11.55 8.79 -11.41
C GLU A 112 -11.41 10.25 -10.96
N ALA A 113 -12.47 11.05 -11.06
CA ALA A 113 -12.43 12.47 -10.73
C ALA A 113 -11.97 12.74 -9.28
N HIS A 114 -12.45 11.96 -8.31
CA HIS A 114 -12.04 12.11 -6.91
C HIS A 114 -10.62 11.61 -6.67
N ILE A 115 -10.27 10.44 -7.22
CA ILE A 115 -8.92 9.87 -7.08
C ILE A 115 -7.89 10.84 -7.68
N ARG A 116 -8.15 11.33 -8.89
CA ARG A 116 -7.29 12.28 -9.62
C ARG A 116 -7.13 13.60 -8.87
N ALA A 117 -8.20 14.16 -8.31
CA ALA A 117 -8.12 15.39 -7.54
C ALA A 117 -7.22 15.23 -6.30
N GLN A 118 -7.31 14.09 -5.60
CA GLN A 118 -6.45 13.80 -4.46
C GLN A 118 -5.00 13.56 -4.87
N GLU A 119 -4.74 12.71 -5.86
CA GLU A 119 -3.39 12.43 -6.36
C GLU A 119 -2.68 13.68 -6.87
N LEU A 120 -3.36 14.55 -7.62
CA LEU A 120 -2.77 15.82 -8.09
C LEU A 120 -2.47 16.77 -6.94
N SER A 121 -3.35 16.87 -5.93
CA SER A 121 -3.08 17.67 -4.73
C SER A 121 -1.89 17.14 -3.93
N LEU A 122 -1.76 15.81 -3.82
CA LEU A 122 -0.60 15.17 -3.17
C LEU A 122 0.69 15.44 -3.95
N TYR A 123 0.64 15.38 -5.29
CA TYR A 123 1.77 15.68 -6.16
C TYR A 123 2.23 17.14 -6.03
N GLU A 124 1.29 18.08 -5.98
CA GLU A 124 1.60 19.51 -5.83
C GLU A 124 2.22 19.87 -4.48
N ARG A 125 1.94 19.09 -3.43
CA ARG A 125 2.52 19.29 -2.09
C ARG A 125 3.94 18.75 -1.95
N GLU A 126 4.32 17.80 -2.83
CA GLU A 126 5.63 17.14 -2.78
C GLU A 126 6.66 17.82 -3.69
N ARG A 127 6.21 18.60 -4.66
CA ARG A 127 7.07 19.42 -5.53
C ARG A 127 7.63 20.62 -4.78
#